data_AF-A0A9Y4MZE1-F1
#
_entry.id   AF-A0A9Y4MZE1-F1
#
_cell.length_a   1.000
_cell.length_b   1.000
_cell.length_c   1.000
_cell.angle_alpha   90.00
_cell.angle_beta   90.00
_cell.angle_gamma   90.00
#
_symmetry.space_group_name_H-M   'P 1'
#
loop_
_entity.id
_entity.type
_entity.pdbx_description
1 polymer ?
#
loop_
_entity_poly.entity_id
_entity_poly.type
_entity_poly.pdbx_seq_one_letter_code
_entity_poly.pdbx_strand_id
1 'polypeptide(L)'
;MAAEPTREWSDEQLKSDDLPKKDIIKFIQDNAAHSFLNEHKLLGNIKNVAKTAKKEQLIIAYNQLFESKRFKGTEPIEEVTEQVKAVKIEEKPKEVKTEVVDEGPPRYTKSVLKKGDKTNFPKKGDTVSCWYTGTLEDGTVFDTNIPTGMTSQSGTTCTEGVSDV
;
A
#
# COMPACT_ATOMS: atom_id res chain seq x y z
N MET A 1 -1.25 1.14 5.96
CA MET A 1 -0.34 1.21 4.80
C MET A 1 -1.16 1.14 3.53
N ALA A 2 -1.15 2.20 2.72
CA ALA A 2 -1.71 2.17 1.37
C ALA A 2 -0.78 1.29 0.52
N ALA A 3 -1.27 0.14 0.05
CA ALA A 3 -0.53 -0.68 -0.90
C ALA A 3 -0.25 0.19 -2.14
N GLU A 4 1.01 0.43 -2.47
CA GLU A 4 1.39 1.12 -3.70
C GLU A 4 0.80 0.32 -4.88
N PRO A 5 -0.14 0.90 -5.65
CA PRO A 5 -0.74 0.21 -6.77
C PRO A 5 0.35 -0.19 -7.75
N THR A 6 0.29 -1.41 -8.28
CA THR A 6 1.17 -1.82 -9.36
C THR A 6 0.72 -1.16 -10.67
N ARG A 7 1.67 -0.64 -11.45
CA ARG A 7 1.38 -0.02 -12.75
C ARG A 7 0.95 -1.11 -13.76
N GLU A 8 -0.36 -1.31 -13.89
CA GLU A 8 -0.95 -2.35 -14.76
C GLU A 8 -0.83 -2.03 -16.26
N TRP A 9 -0.65 -0.76 -16.64
CA TRP A 9 -0.56 -0.35 -18.05
C TRP A 9 0.61 0.61 -18.32
N SER A 10 1.38 0.29 -19.36
CA SER A 10 2.40 1.18 -19.93
C SER A 10 1.76 2.34 -20.71
N ASP A 11 2.48 3.44 -20.92
CA ASP A 11 1.94 4.60 -21.64
C ASP A 11 1.50 4.26 -23.08
N GLU A 12 2.16 3.28 -23.70
CA GLU A 12 1.81 2.76 -25.02
C GLU A 12 0.47 2.01 -25.01
N GLN A 13 0.19 1.22 -23.97
CA GLN A 13 -1.07 0.51 -23.80
C GLN A 13 -2.22 1.48 -23.50
N LEU A 14 -1.95 2.52 -22.72
CA LEU A 14 -2.92 3.57 -22.39
C LEU A 14 -3.30 4.43 -23.62
N LYS A 15 -2.37 4.60 -24.57
CA LYS A 15 -2.62 5.23 -25.88
C LYS A 15 -3.39 4.31 -26.82
N SER A 16 -3.25 2.99 -26.70
CA SER A 16 -3.98 2.03 -27.53
C SER A 16 -5.50 2.11 -27.30
N ASP A 17 -6.30 2.03 -28.37
CA ASP A 17 -7.78 2.05 -28.28
C ASP A 17 -8.34 0.81 -27.59
N ASP A 18 -7.54 -0.25 -27.47
CA ASP A 18 -7.92 -1.54 -26.88
C ASP A 18 -8.38 -1.43 -25.41
N LEU A 19 -7.90 -0.43 -24.68
CA LEU A 19 -8.31 -0.20 -23.29
C LEU A 19 -9.58 0.68 -23.18
N PRO A 20 -10.67 0.15 -22.59
CA PRO A 20 -11.88 0.94 -22.38
C PRO A 20 -11.63 2.04 -21.34
N LYS A 21 -12.09 3.26 -21.64
CA LYS A 21 -11.96 4.44 -20.75
C LYS A 21 -12.47 4.17 -19.33
N LYS A 22 -13.49 3.31 -19.22
CA LYS A 22 -14.13 2.97 -17.95
C LYS A 22 -13.19 2.22 -17.00
N ASP A 23 -12.34 1.34 -17.52
CA ASP A 23 -11.37 0.59 -16.71
C ASP A 23 -10.26 1.49 -16.19
N ILE A 24 -9.77 2.41 -17.03
CA ILE A 24 -8.78 3.41 -16.61
C ILE A 24 -9.35 4.30 -15.49
N ILE A 25 -10.58 4.79 -15.67
CA ILE A 25 -11.26 5.59 -14.64
C ILE A 25 -11.47 4.79 -13.36
N LYS A 26 -11.92 3.53 -13.47
CA LYS A 26 -12.14 2.65 -12.31
C LYS A 26 -10.85 2.42 -11.54
N PHE A 27 -9.75 2.15 -12.24
CA PHE A 27 -8.44 1.98 -11.61
C PHE A 27 -7.98 3.25 -10.88
N ILE A 28 -8.09 4.41 -11.53
CA ILE A 28 -7.71 5.68 -10.90
C ILE A 28 -8.60 5.95 -9.67
N GLN A 29 -9.91 5.72 -9.75
CA GLN A 29 -10.82 5.89 -8.61
C GLN A 29 -10.56 4.94 -7.44
N ASP A 30 -10.15 3.70 -7.72
CA ASP A 30 -9.89 2.70 -6.68
C ASP A 30 -8.58 2.99 -5.92
N ASN A 31 -7.59 3.54 -6.63
CA ASN A 31 -6.22 3.68 -6.16
C ASN A 31 -5.79 5.11 -5.81
N ALA A 32 -6.47 6.14 -6.32
CA ALA A 32 -6.11 7.53 -6.06
C ALA A 32 -6.77 8.11 -4.81
N ALA A 33 -6.09 9.09 -4.22
CA ALA A 33 -6.61 9.94 -3.16
C ALA A 33 -7.83 10.76 -3.63
N HIS A 34 -8.72 11.11 -2.70
CA HIS A 34 -9.94 11.84 -3.04
C HIS A 34 -9.64 13.26 -3.54
N SER A 35 -8.61 13.91 -2.97
CA SER A 35 -8.04 15.16 -3.46
C SER A 35 -7.63 15.09 -4.94
N PHE A 36 -6.89 14.04 -5.32
CA PHE A 36 -6.43 13.84 -6.70
C PHE A 36 -7.59 13.63 -7.69
N LEU A 37 -8.61 12.87 -7.29
CA LEU A 37 -9.80 12.66 -8.12
C LEU A 37 -10.58 13.95 -8.36
N ASN A 38 -10.60 14.86 -7.39
CA ASN A 38 -11.25 16.15 -7.51
C ASN A 38 -10.51 17.07 -8.49
N GLU A 39 -9.18 17.16 -8.41
CA GLU A 39 -8.35 17.97 -9.31
C GLU A 39 -8.53 17.56 -10.78
N HIS A 40 -8.54 16.25 -11.05
CA HIS A 40 -8.74 15.72 -12.40
C HIS A 40 -10.20 15.57 -12.83
N LYS A 41 -11.17 15.97 -12.00
CA LYS A 41 -12.62 15.78 -12.23
C LYS A 41 -13.00 14.32 -12.52
N LEU A 42 -12.25 13.40 -11.94
CA LEU A 42 -12.49 11.96 -11.99
C LEU A 42 -13.39 11.50 -10.84
N LEU A 43 -13.82 12.41 -9.97
CA LEU A 43 -14.76 12.13 -8.90
C LEU A 43 -16.20 11.99 -9.45
N GLY A 44 -16.83 10.84 -9.18
CA GLY A 44 -18.24 10.59 -9.51
C GLY A 44 -18.47 9.31 -10.31
N ASN A 45 -19.66 9.19 -10.90
CA ASN A 45 -20.06 7.95 -11.57
C ASN A 45 -19.24 7.73 -12.85
N ILE A 46 -18.63 6.55 -12.99
CA ILE A 46 -17.79 6.15 -14.14
C ILE A 46 -18.48 6.43 -15.48
N LYS A 47 -19.80 6.25 -15.57
CA LYS A 47 -20.56 6.52 -16.82
C LYS A 47 -20.61 8.00 -17.19
N ASN A 48 -20.57 8.90 -16.22
CA ASN A 48 -20.57 10.35 -16.45
C ASN A 48 -19.15 10.85 -16.69
N VAL A 49 -18.18 10.37 -15.89
CA VAL A 49 -16.76 10.69 -16.07
C VAL A 49 -16.27 10.23 -17.44
N ALA A 50 -16.66 9.05 -17.92
CA ALA A 50 -16.27 8.57 -19.25
C ALA A 50 -16.86 9.40 -20.43
N LYS A 51 -17.90 10.20 -20.18
CA LYS A 51 -18.49 11.12 -21.17
C LYS A 51 -17.77 12.46 -21.20
N THR A 52 -17.25 12.91 -20.06
CA THR A 52 -16.59 14.22 -19.91
C THR A 52 -15.07 14.13 -20.05
N ALA A 53 -14.45 13.02 -19.65
CA ALA A 53 -13.01 12.81 -19.68
C ALA A 53 -12.53 12.32 -21.05
N LYS A 54 -11.58 13.06 -21.63
CA LYS A 54 -10.86 12.65 -22.84
C LYS A 54 -9.83 11.57 -22.50
N LYS A 55 -9.52 10.70 -23.47
CA LYS A 55 -8.55 9.62 -23.24
C LYS A 55 -7.18 10.17 -22.84
N GLU A 56 -6.70 11.21 -23.50
CA GLU A 56 -5.44 11.91 -23.15
C GLU A 56 -5.41 12.40 -21.69
N GLN A 57 -6.53 12.93 -21.19
CA GLN A 57 -6.64 13.39 -19.80
C GLN A 57 -6.52 12.23 -18.81
N LEU A 58 -7.07 11.07 -19.14
CA LEU A 58 -6.94 9.86 -18.33
C LEU A 58 -5.50 9.33 -18.30
N ILE A 59 -4.77 9.43 -19.42
CA ILE A 59 -3.36 9.02 -19.51
C ILE A 59 -2.48 9.93 -18.65
N ILE A 60 -2.71 11.25 -18.73
CA ILE A 60 -1.97 12.24 -17.92
C ILE A 60 -2.26 12.02 -16.43
N ALA A 61 -3.53 11.90 -16.05
CA ALA A 61 -3.91 11.62 -14.67
C ALA A 61 -3.32 10.29 -14.17
N TYR A 62 -3.31 9.25 -14.99
CA TYR A 62 -2.68 7.98 -14.62
C TYR A 62 -1.17 8.18 -14.36
N ASN A 63 -0.41 8.80 -15.27
CA ASN A 63 1.02 9.01 -15.04
C ASN A 63 1.30 9.90 -13.81
N GLN A 64 0.52 10.97 -13.64
CA GLN A 64 0.64 11.87 -12.50
C GLN A 64 0.30 11.20 -11.17
N LEU A 65 -0.63 10.23 -11.16
CA LEU A 65 -0.94 9.45 -9.97
C LEU A 65 0.30 8.69 -9.46
N PHE A 66 1.04 8.05 -10.37
CA PHE A 66 2.25 7.29 -10.05
C PHE A 66 3.46 8.19 -9.76
N GLU A 67 3.58 9.33 -10.44
CA GLU A 67 4.65 10.30 -10.22
C GLU A 67 4.48 11.01 -8.86
N SER A 68 3.25 11.42 -8.55
CA SER A 68 2.92 12.13 -7.30
C SER A 68 2.79 11.19 -6.11
N LYS A 69 2.73 9.87 -6.36
CA LYS A 69 2.39 8.82 -5.39
C LYS A 69 1.18 9.16 -4.52
N ARG A 70 0.18 9.86 -5.08
CA ARG A 70 -1.03 10.32 -4.37
C ARG A 70 -2.07 9.20 -4.30
N PHE A 71 -1.65 8.09 -3.75
CA PHE A 71 -2.47 6.90 -3.61
C PHE A 71 -3.40 7.03 -2.41
N LYS A 72 -4.54 6.35 -2.50
CA LYS A 72 -5.57 6.28 -1.48
C LYS A 72 -4.97 5.79 -0.16
N GLY A 73 -4.98 6.65 0.86
CA GLY A 73 -4.41 6.36 2.19
C GLY A 73 -3.11 7.12 2.52
N THR A 74 -2.66 8.03 1.65
CA THR A 74 -1.67 9.07 2.00
C THR A 74 -2.31 10.38 2.47
N GLU A 75 -3.64 10.46 2.49
CA GLU A 75 -4.37 11.60 3.05
C GLU A 75 -4.41 11.45 4.58
N PRO A 76 -3.83 12.37 5.37
CA PRO A 76 -4.08 12.40 6.80
C PRO A 76 -5.58 12.64 6.99
N ILE A 77 -6.17 11.77 7.81
CA ILE A 77 -7.52 11.76 8.40
C ILE A 77 -7.99 13.10 9.02
N GLU A 78 -7.27 14.21 8.84
CA GLU A 78 -7.48 15.47 9.55
C GLU A 78 -8.62 16.33 8.95
N GLU A 79 -8.93 16.23 7.65
CA GLU A 79 -9.96 17.09 7.01
C GLU A 79 -11.42 16.65 7.26
N VAL A 80 -11.69 15.78 8.26
CA VAL A 80 -13.05 15.51 8.77
C VAL A 80 -13.25 16.06 10.19
N THR A 81 -12.20 16.60 10.84
CA THR A 81 -12.30 17.07 12.23
C THR A 81 -12.58 18.57 12.38
N GLU A 82 -12.51 19.37 11.31
CA GLU A 82 -12.60 20.83 11.44
C GLU A 82 -14.04 21.41 11.48
N GLN A 83 -15.08 20.57 11.41
CA GLN A 83 -16.47 21.04 11.37
C GLN A 83 -17.40 20.54 12.49
N VAL A 84 -16.90 19.86 13.53
CA VAL A 84 -17.76 19.42 14.65
C VAL A 84 -17.18 19.77 16.02
N LYS A 85 -17.67 20.91 16.56
CA LYS A 85 -17.82 21.24 17.99
C LYS A 85 -16.50 21.47 18.75
N ALA A 86 -16.02 22.70 18.94
CA ALA A 86 -16.65 23.73 19.77
C ALA A 86 -17.56 23.15 20.86
N VAL A 87 -16.99 22.74 22.01
CA VAL A 87 -17.49 22.92 23.41
C VAL A 87 -16.64 22.04 24.37
N LYS A 88 -15.79 22.74 25.13
CA LYS A 88 -15.63 22.68 26.60
C LYS A 88 -15.26 21.33 27.30
N ILE A 89 -13.98 21.21 27.66
CA ILE A 89 -13.40 20.94 29.01
C ILE A 89 -13.50 19.53 29.68
N GLU A 90 -12.32 19.10 30.16
CA GLU A 90 -11.95 18.34 31.39
C GLU A 90 -11.52 16.86 31.38
N GLU A 91 -10.73 16.56 32.41
CA GLU A 91 -9.60 15.65 32.55
C GLU A 91 -9.96 14.26 33.13
N LYS A 92 -9.13 13.25 32.82
CA LYS A 92 -8.74 12.08 33.66
C LYS A 92 -9.67 10.83 33.74
N PRO A 93 -9.13 9.65 34.17
CA PRO A 93 -9.14 8.41 33.39
C PRO A 93 -9.93 7.28 34.07
N LYS A 94 -10.03 6.10 33.41
CA LYS A 94 -9.89 4.74 33.98
C LYS A 94 -10.87 3.67 33.39
N GLU A 95 -10.25 2.53 33.07
CA GLU A 95 -10.73 1.13 33.02
C GLU A 95 -11.74 0.62 31.98
N VAL A 96 -11.17 -0.18 31.06
CA VAL A 96 -11.47 -1.60 30.76
C VAL A 96 -12.94 -2.01 30.60
N LYS A 97 -13.30 -2.33 29.35
CA LYS A 97 -14.09 -3.53 29.04
C LYS A 97 -13.72 -4.05 27.65
N THR A 98 -13.25 -5.29 27.66
CA THR A 98 -13.00 -6.20 26.54
C THR A 98 -14.16 -6.24 25.56
N GLU A 99 -13.90 -5.94 24.29
CA GLU A 99 -14.65 -6.47 23.14
C GLU A 99 -13.83 -6.25 21.85
N VAL A 100 -13.41 -7.38 21.26
CA VAL A 100 -12.88 -7.57 19.90
C VAL A 100 -11.94 -6.47 19.39
N VAL A 101 -10.62 -6.70 19.58
CA VAL A 101 -9.59 -6.03 18.76
C VAL A 101 -9.82 -6.50 17.33
N ASP A 102 -10.56 -5.70 16.57
CA ASP A 102 -10.48 -5.66 15.12
C ASP A 102 -9.00 -5.40 14.82
N GLU A 103 -8.24 -6.49 14.62
CA GLU A 103 -6.86 -6.44 14.20
C GLU A 103 -6.88 -5.74 12.84
N GLY A 104 -6.71 -4.42 12.91
CA GLY A 104 -6.41 -3.60 11.75
C GLY A 104 -5.29 -4.24 10.93
N PRO A 105 -5.13 -3.81 9.68
CA PRO A 105 -4.25 -4.45 8.71
C PRO A 105 -2.87 -4.79 9.32
N PRO A 106 -2.27 -5.94 8.95
CA PRO A 106 -1.06 -6.45 9.57
C PRO A 106 -0.02 -5.35 9.75
N ARG A 107 0.54 -5.21 10.96
CA ARG A 107 1.56 -4.20 11.29
C ARG A 107 2.92 -4.44 10.63
N TYR A 108 2.97 -5.35 9.66
CA TYR A 108 4.18 -5.74 8.96
C TYR A 108 3.90 -5.86 7.45
N THR A 109 4.91 -5.50 6.67
CA THR A 109 4.90 -5.61 5.21
C THR A 109 5.88 -6.71 4.81
N LYS A 110 5.46 -7.63 3.94
CA LYS A 110 6.33 -8.69 3.43
C LYS A 110 6.41 -8.64 1.92
N SER A 111 7.62 -8.52 1.40
CA SER A 111 7.92 -8.56 -0.03
C SER A 111 8.74 -9.80 -0.39
N VAL A 112 8.30 -10.55 -1.41
CA VAL A 112 9.00 -11.77 -1.87
C VAL A 112 9.97 -11.40 -2.99
N LEU A 113 11.26 -11.32 -2.67
CA LEU A 113 12.32 -10.96 -3.63
C LEU A 113 12.52 -12.04 -4.70
N LYS A 114 12.57 -13.31 -4.29
CA LYS A 114 12.74 -14.46 -5.16
C LYS A 114 11.56 -15.42 -4.98
N LYS A 115 10.86 -15.73 -6.07
CA LYS A 115 9.78 -16.71 -6.05
C LYS A 115 10.35 -18.07 -5.64
N GLY A 116 9.82 -18.63 -4.55
CA GLY A 116 10.11 -20.00 -4.14
C GLY A 116 9.40 -21.02 -5.03
N ASP A 117 9.41 -22.28 -4.60
CA ASP A 117 8.89 -23.42 -5.37
C ASP A 117 7.37 -23.38 -5.60
N LYS A 118 6.63 -22.50 -4.90
CA LYS A 118 5.16 -22.35 -4.94
C LYS A 118 4.35 -23.63 -4.64
N THR A 119 5.01 -24.74 -4.37
CA THR A 119 4.36 -26.03 -4.09
C THR A 119 4.49 -26.41 -2.62
N ASN A 120 5.63 -26.08 -2.00
CA ASN A 120 5.93 -26.44 -0.62
C ASN A 120 5.71 -25.23 0.31
N PHE A 121 4.56 -25.21 0.99
CA PHE A 121 4.25 -24.21 2.02
C PHE A 121 4.30 -24.84 3.41
N PRO A 122 4.94 -24.20 4.41
CA PRO A 122 4.99 -24.73 5.76
C PRO A 122 3.60 -24.77 6.38
N LYS A 123 3.25 -25.91 6.99
CA LYS A 123 1.99 -26.11 7.71
C LYS A 123 2.20 -25.95 9.20
N LYS A 124 1.09 -25.76 9.93
CA LYS A 124 1.11 -25.69 11.39
C LYS A 124 1.67 -26.99 11.95
N GLY A 125 2.79 -26.91 12.68
CA GLY A 125 3.49 -28.05 13.27
C GLY A 125 4.74 -28.49 12.49
N ASP A 126 4.98 -27.95 11.29
CA ASP A 126 6.19 -28.26 10.53
C ASP A 126 7.42 -27.56 11.15
N THR A 127 8.53 -28.28 11.21
CA THR A 127 9.84 -27.69 11.54
C THR A 127 10.45 -27.10 10.27
N VAL A 128 10.82 -25.82 10.31
CA VAL A 128 11.45 -25.11 9.20
C VAL A 128 12.85 -24.66 9.57
N SER A 129 13.73 -24.60 8.57
CA SER A 129 15.07 -24.01 8.70
C SER A 129 15.17 -22.83 7.75
N CYS A 130 15.49 -21.64 8.28
CA CYS A 130 15.56 -20.40 7.50
C CYS A 130 16.74 -19.56 7.99
N TRP A 131 17.35 -18.82 7.06
CA TRP A 131 18.32 -17.79 7.38
C TRP A 131 17.62 -16.44 7.46
N TYR A 132 17.93 -15.66 8.50
CA TYR A 132 17.35 -14.34 8.70
C TYR A 132 18.40 -13.35 9.20
N THR A 133 18.14 -12.08 8.94
CA THR A 133 18.90 -10.95 9.48
C THR A 133 17.91 -9.83 9.76
N GLY A 134 17.82 -9.43 11.03
CA GLY A 134 17.00 -8.32 11.48
C GLY A 134 17.83 -7.05 11.55
N THR A 135 17.39 -6.00 10.84
CA THR A 135 18.03 -4.69 10.82
C THR A 135 17.05 -3.61 11.24
N LEU A 136 17.54 -2.64 12.01
CA LEU A 136 16.84 -1.39 12.29
C LEU A 136 16.90 -0.44 11.08
N GLU A 137 16.14 0.65 11.12
CA GLU A 137 16.07 1.65 10.04
C GLU A 137 17.42 2.34 9.79
N ASP A 138 18.27 2.45 10.82
CA ASP A 138 19.61 3.01 10.72
C ASP A 138 20.64 2.01 10.14
N GLY A 139 20.21 0.78 9.82
CA GLY A 139 21.05 -0.29 9.27
C GLY A 139 21.76 -1.13 10.33
N THR A 140 21.62 -0.81 11.62
CA THR A 140 22.15 -1.65 12.70
C THR A 140 21.47 -3.02 12.72
N VAL A 141 22.27 -4.09 12.64
CA VAL A 141 21.79 -5.47 12.80
C VAL A 141 21.53 -5.73 14.27
N PHE A 142 20.29 -6.05 14.64
CA PHE A 142 19.93 -6.37 16.01
C PHE A 142 19.94 -7.88 16.29
N ASP A 143 19.71 -8.72 15.27
CA ASP A 143 19.77 -10.17 15.39
C ASP A 143 20.11 -10.83 14.05
N THR A 144 20.89 -11.90 14.05
CA THR A 144 21.19 -12.67 12.84
C THR A 144 21.56 -14.11 13.18
N ASN A 145 21.04 -15.06 12.40
CA ASN A 145 21.41 -16.46 12.48
C ASN A 145 22.47 -16.85 11.44
N ILE A 146 22.87 -15.93 10.57
CA ILE A 146 23.83 -16.23 9.51
C ILE A 146 25.25 -16.35 10.11
N PRO A 147 25.93 -17.50 9.95
CA PRO A 147 27.28 -17.67 10.47
C PRO A 147 28.25 -16.72 9.75
N THR A 148 29.08 -16.01 10.53
CA THR A 148 30.11 -15.10 10.03
C THR A 148 31.12 -15.89 9.18
N GLY A 149 31.00 -15.79 7.85
CA GLY A 149 31.88 -16.49 6.90
C GLY A 149 31.18 -17.14 5.71
N MET A 150 29.85 -17.22 5.69
CA MET A 150 29.11 -17.73 4.52
C MET A 150 28.67 -16.57 3.60
N THR A 151 29.51 -16.23 2.63
CA THR A 151 29.10 -15.36 1.52
C THR A 151 28.06 -16.08 0.66
N SER A 152 26.80 -15.61 0.72
CA SER A 152 25.71 -15.81 -0.24
C SER A 152 25.85 -17.04 -1.17
N GLN A 153 25.62 -18.23 -0.64
CA GLN A 153 25.23 -19.37 -1.48
C GLN A 153 23.84 -19.85 -1.08
N SER A 154 22.88 -19.56 -1.97
CA SER A 154 21.58 -20.22 -2.13
C SER A 154 20.73 -20.46 -0.88
N GLY A 155 20.77 -19.56 0.10
CA GLY A 155 19.76 -19.47 1.15
C GLY A 155 18.78 -18.34 0.81
N THR A 156 17.46 -18.60 0.89
CA THR A 156 16.47 -17.52 0.87
C THR A 156 16.61 -16.72 2.17
N THR A 157 17.32 -15.60 2.12
CA THR A 157 17.45 -14.69 3.26
C THR A 157 16.14 -13.94 3.44
N CYS A 158 15.50 -14.08 4.61
CA CYS A 158 14.40 -13.23 5.00
C CYS A 158 14.98 -11.96 5.63
N THR A 159 14.94 -10.85 4.89
CA THR A 159 15.24 -9.51 5.42
C THR A 159 13.92 -8.86 5.82
N GLU A 160 13.63 -8.82 7.11
CA GLU A 160 12.51 -8.05 7.64
C GLU A 160 13.00 -6.62 7.90
N GLY A 161 12.72 -5.72 6.97
CA GLY A 161 12.87 -4.30 7.19
C GLY A 161 11.68 -3.80 7.99
N VAL A 162 11.92 -3.37 9.23
CA VAL A 162 10.94 -2.57 9.96
C VAL A 162 10.76 -1.27 9.19
N SER A 163 9.58 -1.07 8.63
CA SER A 163 9.15 0.22 8.10
C SER A 163 8.16 0.75 9.13
N ASP A 164 8.64 1.64 9.98
CA ASP A 164 7.81 2.32 10.96
C ASP A 164 6.74 3.15 10.21
N VAL A 165 5.50 3.06 10.70
CA VAL A 165 4.35 3.87 10.24
C VAL A 165 3.68 4.52 11.43
#